data_AF-A0A3B8T0B9-F1
#
_entry.id   AF-A0A3B8T0B9-F1
#
_cell.length_a   1.000
_cell.length_b   1.000
_cell.length_c   1.000
_cell.angle_alpha   90.00
_cell.angle_beta   90.00
_cell.angle_gamma   90.00
#
_symmetry.space_group_name_H-M   'P 1'
#
loop_
_entity.id
_entity.type
_entity.pdbx_description
1 polymer ?
#
loop_
_entity_poly.entity_id
_entity_poly.type
_entity_poly.pdbx_seq_one_letter_code
_entity_poly.pdbx_strand_id
1 'polypeptide(L)'
;MKTRQFVFELGCEELPTSALPSLNQQFQELFTTKLDDARLRYESLSVIAAPRRLGVSIEGLAEYSEDKPFERRGPAASAAFQEGEPSKALLGFCRGLGITPDETELVETDKGQWVVYRGVETGRPAREILPEVCSSVIGGLALSKPMRWGNGRDEFPRPVHWILAMID
;
A
#
# COMPACT_ATOMS: atom_id res chain seq x y z
N MET A 1 -9.07 -15.24 12.65
CA MET A 1 -8.03 -14.19 12.71
C MET A 1 -8.61 -13.03 13.53
N LYS A 2 -7.79 -12.32 14.30
CA LYS A 2 -8.26 -11.16 15.06
C LYS A 2 -8.47 -10.03 14.06
N THR A 3 -9.68 -9.49 14.00
CA THR A 3 -10.02 -8.33 13.17
C THR A 3 -10.09 -7.09 14.05
N ARG A 4 -9.93 -5.93 13.43
CA ARG A 4 -9.87 -4.62 14.05
C ARG A 4 -10.92 -3.68 13.48
N GLN A 5 -11.17 -2.61 14.20
CA GLN A 5 -11.97 -1.47 13.74
C GLN A 5 -11.06 -0.27 13.57
N PHE A 6 -11.25 0.47 12.48
CA PHE A 6 -10.52 1.71 12.22
C PHE A 6 -11.49 2.84 11.93
N VAL A 7 -11.27 3.98 12.59
CA VAL A 7 -12.00 5.22 12.33
C VAL A 7 -11.01 6.32 12.02
N PHE A 8 -11.27 7.04 10.94
CA PHE A 8 -10.57 8.28 10.59
C PHE A 8 -11.57 9.41 10.35
N GLU A 9 -11.26 10.60 10.85
CA GLU A 9 -12.03 11.81 10.57
C GLU A 9 -11.11 13.02 10.40
N LEU A 10 -11.40 13.83 9.38
CA LEU A 10 -10.75 15.10 9.07
C LEU A 10 -11.76 16.23 9.26
N GLY A 11 -11.58 17.04 10.31
CA GLY A 11 -12.39 18.22 10.57
C GLY A 11 -11.86 19.47 9.88
N CYS A 12 -12.74 20.24 9.24
CA CYS A 12 -12.37 21.45 8.50
C CYS A 12 -13.45 22.55 8.58
N GLU A 13 -13.17 23.72 8.02
CA GLU A 13 -14.22 24.73 7.76
C GLU A 13 -15.21 24.27 6.70
N GLU A 14 -16.30 25.03 6.56
CA GLU A 14 -17.43 24.68 5.70
C GLU A 14 -17.02 24.43 4.23
N LEU A 15 -17.17 23.17 3.82
CA LEU A 15 -17.03 22.68 2.46
C LEU A 15 -18.26 23.07 1.64
N PRO A 16 -18.12 23.36 0.33
CA PRO A 16 -19.26 23.62 -0.52
C PRO A 16 -20.24 22.43 -0.54
N THR A 17 -21.52 22.66 -0.23
CA THR A 17 -22.54 21.60 -0.21
C THR A 17 -22.65 20.85 -1.54
N SER A 18 -22.42 21.55 -2.66
CA SER A 18 -22.40 20.96 -4.00
C SER A 18 -21.23 19.99 -4.23
N ALA A 19 -20.14 20.09 -3.46
CA ALA A 19 -18.99 19.21 -3.56
C ALA A 19 -19.15 17.93 -2.71
N LEU A 20 -19.99 17.94 -1.68
CA LEU A 20 -20.11 16.83 -0.72
C LEU A 20 -20.42 15.48 -1.36
N PRO A 21 -21.38 15.34 -2.32
CA PRO A 21 -21.64 14.04 -2.94
C PRO A 21 -20.43 13.48 -3.69
N SER A 22 -19.71 14.35 -4.43
CA SER A 22 -18.51 13.95 -5.15
C SER A 22 -17.38 13.59 -4.19
N LEU A 23 -17.17 14.38 -3.14
CA LEU A 23 -16.16 14.09 -2.12
C LEU A 23 -16.45 12.76 -1.41
N ASN A 24 -17.71 12.47 -1.09
CA ASN A 24 -18.09 11.20 -0.48
C ASN A 24 -17.72 10.01 -1.37
N GLN A 25 -18.06 10.09 -2.65
CA GLN A 25 -17.74 9.05 -3.63
C GLN A 25 -16.22 8.86 -3.78
N GLN A 26 -15.48 9.96 -4.01
CA GLN A 26 -14.01 9.91 -4.15
C GLN A 26 -13.34 9.34 -2.91
N PHE A 27 -13.81 9.73 -1.71
CA PHE A 27 -13.24 9.25 -0.46
C PHE A 27 -13.42 7.75 -0.30
N GLN A 28 -14.60 7.21 -0.65
CA GLN A 28 -14.86 5.76 -0.67
C GLN A 28 -13.95 5.03 -1.67
N GLU A 29 -13.87 5.52 -2.91
CA GLU A 29 -13.08 4.91 -3.99
C GLU A 29 -11.58 4.91 -3.65
N LEU A 30 -11.06 6.02 -3.15
CA LEU A 30 -9.66 6.18 -2.77
C LEU A 30 -9.29 5.28 -1.60
N PHE A 31 -10.11 5.22 -0.54
CA PHE A 31 -9.84 4.30 0.57
C PHE A 31 -9.85 2.84 0.12
N THR A 32 -10.86 2.44 -0.65
CA THR A 32 -10.97 1.08 -1.21
C THR A 32 -9.71 0.73 -1.99
N THR A 33 -9.34 1.59 -2.95
CA THR A 33 -8.15 1.38 -3.79
C THR A 33 -6.87 1.32 -2.97
N LYS A 34 -6.71 2.21 -1.97
CA LYS A 34 -5.46 2.27 -1.19
C LYS A 34 -5.32 1.12 -0.20
N LEU A 35 -6.42 0.60 0.34
CA LEU A 35 -6.41 -0.62 1.15
C LEU A 35 -6.10 -1.85 0.28
N ASP A 36 -6.66 -1.93 -0.92
CA ASP A 36 -6.39 -3.00 -1.89
C ASP A 36 -4.93 -2.99 -2.36
N ASP A 37 -4.39 -1.82 -2.72
CA ASP A 37 -2.97 -1.62 -3.07
C ASP A 37 -2.05 -2.12 -1.94
N ALA A 38 -2.44 -1.82 -0.69
CA ALA A 38 -1.73 -2.23 0.51
C ALA A 38 -1.97 -3.71 0.89
N ARG A 39 -2.87 -4.42 0.18
CA ARG A 39 -3.32 -5.79 0.47
C ARG A 39 -3.86 -5.94 1.90
N LEU A 40 -4.51 -4.89 2.41
CA LEU A 40 -5.06 -4.88 3.75
C LEU A 40 -6.57 -5.19 3.67
N ARG A 41 -6.93 -6.43 4.02
CA ARG A 41 -8.32 -6.90 3.97
C ARG A 41 -9.19 -6.24 5.03
N TYR A 42 -10.46 -6.06 4.70
CA TYR A 42 -11.51 -5.57 5.59
C TYR A 42 -12.87 -6.18 5.18
N GLU A 43 -13.85 -6.13 6.08
CA GLU A 43 -15.20 -6.66 5.82
C GLU A 43 -16.12 -5.59 5.26
N SER A 44 -16.12 -4.39 5.85
CA SER A 44 -16.96 -3.29 5.42
C SER A 44 -16.24 -1.94 5.54
N LEU A 45 -16.61 -1.01 4.67
CA LEU A 45 -16.11 0.35 4.66
C LEU A 45 -17.28 1.31 4.43
N SER A 46 -17.43 2.28 5.32
CA SER A 46 -18.43 3.33 5.22
C SER A 46 -17.76 4.69 5.32
N VAL A 47 -18.24 5.64 4.52
CA VAL A 47 -17.71 7.00 4.51
C VAL A 47 -18.81 8.02 4.73
N ILE A 48 -18.40 9.20 5.18
CA ILE A 48 -19.26 10.38 5.30
C ILE A 48 -18.50 11.62 4.82
N ALA A 49 -19.12 12.38 3.93
CA ALA A 49 -18.76 13.77 3.67
C ALA A 49 -19.86 14.69 4.18
N ALA A 50 -19.55 15.45 5.22
CA ALA A 50 -20.45 16.45 5.81
C ALA A 50 -19.85 17.85 5.65
N PRO A 51 -20.64 18.93 5.83
CA PRO A 51 -20.17 20.30 5.57
C PRO A 51 -18.86 20.66 6.28
N ARG A 52 -18.54 20.07 7.43
CA ARG A 52 -17.34 20.40 8.22
C ARG A 52 -16.40 19.21 8.47
N ARG A 53 -16.65 18.06 7.85
CA ARG A 53 -15.82 16.86 8.08
C ARG A 53 -15.90 15.84 6.95
N LEU A 54 -14.81 15.10 6.76
CA LEU A 54 -14.78 13.85 6.01
C LEU A 54 -14.42 12.73 6.99
N GLY A 55 -15.10 11.59 6.92
CA GLY A 55 -14.85 10.48 7.84
C GLY A 55 -15.01 9.12 7.17
N VAL A 56 -14.28 8.12 7.67
CA VAL A 56 -14.38 6.72 7.27
C VAL A 56 -14.40 5.83 8.51
N SER A 57 -15.23 4.79 8.46
CA SER A 57 -15.26 3.70 9.43
C SER A 57 -15.08 2.39 8.69
N ILE A 58 -14.10 1.59 9.14
CA ILE A 58 -13.74 0.31 8.56
C ILE A 58 -13.91 -0.77 9.62
N GLU A 59 -14.68 -1.80 9.29
CA GLU A 59 -14.92 -2.95 10.15
C GLU A 59 -14.26 -4.20 9.58
N GLY A 60 -13.87 -5.12 10.47
CA GLY A 60 -13.26 -6.37 10.06
C GLY A 60 -11.84 -6.21 9.49
N LEU A 61 -11.13 -5.12 9.83
CA LEU A 61 -9.81 -4.82 9.29
C LEU A 61 -8.77 -5.85 9.77
N ALA A 62 -7.99 -6.41 8.85
CA ALA A 62 -6.91 -7.33 9.19
C ALA A 62 -5.80 -6.62 9.98
N GLU A 63 -5.18 -7.33 10.94
CA GLU A 63 -4.05 -6.78 11.71
C GLU A 63 -2.77 -6.57 10.88
N TYR A 64 -2.65 -7.31 9.77
CA TYR A 64 -1.51 -7.28 8.86
C TYR A 64 -2.03 -7.33 7.42
N SER A 65 -1.30 -6.71 6.50
CA SER A 65 -1.53 -6.94 5.07
C SER A 65 -1.16 -8.37 4.66
N GLU A 66 -1.67 -8.80 3.52
CA GLU A 66 -1.35 -10.12 2.99
C GLU A 66 0.12 -10.20 2.53
N ASP A 67 0.74 -11.31 2.91
CA ASP A 67 2.02 -11.75 2.37
C ASP A 67 1.97 -11.77 0.84
N LYS A 68 3.04 -11.29 0.21
CA LYS A 68 3.14 -11.27 -1.24
C LYS A 68 4.25 -12.22 -1.69
N PRO A 69 3.91 -13.37 -2.30
CA PRO A 69 4.92 -14.19 -2.93
C PRO A 69 5.54 -13.41 -4.10
N PHE A 70 6.85 -13.52 -4.25
CA PHE A 70 7.57 -12.94 -5.37
C PHE A 70 8.53 -13.94 -5.98
N GLU A 71 8.82 -13.72 -7.25
CA GLU A 71 9.84 -14.45 -7.99
C GLU A 71 10.87 -13.46 -8.52
N ARG A 72 12.15 -13.78 -8.36
CA ARG A 72 13.27 -13.07 -8.96
C ARG A 72 13.97 -14.01 -9.91
N ARG A 73 13.99 -13.64 -11.19
CA ARG A 73 14.73 -14.39 -12.21
C ARG A 73 16.19 -13.93 -12.21
N GLY A 74 17.08 -14.89 -12.07
CA GLY A 74 18.52 -14.73 -12.13
C GLY A 74 19.08 -15.04 -13.53
N PRO A 75 20.38 -15.36 -13.62
CA PRO A 75 21.03 -15.71 -14.88
C PRO A 75 20.51 -17.04 -15.46
N ALA A 76 20.73 -17.26 -16.76
CA ALA A 76 20.51 -18.56 -17.39
C ALA A 76 21.39 -19.63 -16.73
N ALA A 77 20.92 -20.88 -16.68
CA ALA A 77 21.63 -21.98 -16.01
C ALA A 77 23.07 -22.16 -16.54
N SER A 78 23.27 -21.99 -17.85
CA SER A 78 24.57 -22.04 -18.52
C SER A 78 25.55 -20.94 -18.08
N ALA A 79 25.02 -19.80 -17.62
CA ALA A 79 25.81 -18.71 -17.06
C ALA A 79 25.89 -18.77 -15.52
N ALA A 80 24.99 -19.51 -14.87
CA ALA A 80 24.91 -19.65 -13.43
C ALA A 80 25.87 -20.69 -12.87
N PHE A 81 26.18 -21.74 -13.64
CA PHE A 81 27.08 -22.83 -13.24
C PHE A 81 28.24 -22.94 -14.23
N GLN A 82 29.46 -23.04 -13.69
CA GLN A 82 30.68 -23.30 -14.46
C GLN A 82 31.37 -24.51 -13.84
N GLU A 83 31.57 -25.57 -14.62
CA GLU A 83 32.20 -26.83 -14.16
C GLU A 83 31.50 -27.47 -12.94
N GLY A 84 30.18 -27.26 -12.80
CA GLY A 84 29.38 -27.76 -11.67
C GLY A 84 29.38 -26.85 -10.44
N GLU A 85 30.17 -25.77 -10.45
CA GLU A 85 30.26 -24.81 -9.35
C GLU A 85 29.49 -23.51 -9.63
N PRO A 86 28.95 -22.84 -8.60
CA PRO A 86 28.32 -21.52 -8.73
C PRO A 86 29.26 -20.48 -9.37
N SER A 87 28.83 -19.91 -10.48
CA SER A 87 29.59 -18.87 -11.18
C SER A 87 29.55 -17.53 -10.44
N LYS A 88 30.43 -16.60 -10.84
CA LYS A 88 30.37 -15.21 -10.34
C LYS A 88 29.01 -14.53 -10.60
N ALA A 89 28.32 -14.89 -11.68
CA ALA A 89 27.00 -14.33 -11.99
C ALA A 89 25.95 -14.82 -11.00
N LEU A 90 25.95 -16.12 -10.66
CA LEU A 90 25.06 -16.68 -9.66
C LEU A 90 25.36 -16.10 -8.27
N LEU A 91 26.63 -16.05 -7.87
CA LEU A 91 27.05 -15.49 -6.59
C LEU A 91 26.68 -13.99 -6.45
N GLY A 92 26.80 -13.22 -7.53
CA GLY A 92 26.39 -11.82 -7.56
C GLY A 92 24.88 -11.65 -7.40
N PHE A 93 24.09 -12.49 -8.07
CA PHE A 93 22.63 -12.52 -7.93
C PHE A 93 22.21 -12.86 -6.50
N CYS A 94 22.77 -13.93 -5.93
CA CYS A 94 22.47 -14.37 -4.57
C CYS A 94 22.84 -13.30 -3.54
N ARG A 95 24.02 -12.67 -3.68
CA ARG A 95 24.45 -11.57 -2.80
C ARG A 95 23.50 -10.37 -2.86
N GLY A 96 22.99 -10.02 -4.05
CA GLY A 96 22.04 -8.92 -4.21
C GLY A 96 20.69 -9.16 -3.52
N LEU A 97 20.35 -10.43 -3.27
CA LEU A 97 19.13 -10.85 -2.59
C LEU A 97 19.36 -11.27 -1.14
N GLY A 98 20.62 -11.35 -0.68
CA GLY A 98 20.97 -11.79 0.67
C GLY A 98 20.78 -13.29 0.89
N ILE A 99 20.79 -14.10 -0.17
CA ILE A 99 20.56 -15.56 -0.14
C ILE A 99 21.82 -16.33 -0.54
N THR A 100 21.79 -17.65 -0.42
CA THR A 100 22.83 -18.56 -0.93
C THR A 100 22.38 -19.29 -2.21
N PRO A 101 23.31 -19.84 -3.03
CA PRO A 101 22.96 -20.54 -4.25
C PRO A 101 22.02 -21.75 -4.05
N ASP A 102 22.07 -22.41 -2.90
CA ASP A 102 21.21 -23.53 -2.51
C ASP A 102 19.74 -23.13 -2.25
N GLU A 103 19.47 -21.85 -2.04
CA GLU A 103 18.11 -21.30 -1.93
C GLU A 103 17.49 -20.99 -3.31
N THR A 104 18.20 -21.29 -4.40
CA THR A 104 17.72 -21.04 -5.77
C THR A 104 17.23 -22.30 -6.46
N GLU A 105 16.28 -22.13 -7.38
CA GLU A 105 15.69 -23.21 -8.17
C GLU A 105 16.00 -23.01 -9.66
N LEU A 106 16.03 -24.10 -10.42
CA LEU A 106 16.10 -24.06 -11.88
C LEU A 106 14.71 -24.24 -12.48
N VAL A 107 14.33 -23.33 -13.38
CA VAL A 107 13.07 -23.40 -14.12
C VAL A 107 13.36 -23.52 -15.61
N GLU A 108 12.76 -24.54 -16.22
CA GLU A 108 12.74 -24.70 -17.68
C GLU A 108 11.69 -23.81 -18.32
N THR A 109 12.09 -23.16 -19.41
CA THR A 109 11.21 -22.36 -20.28
C THR A 109 11.55 -22.66 -21.73
N ASP A 110 10.69 -22.27 -22.67
CA ASP A 110 10.97 -22.39 -24.12
C ASP A 110 12.26 -21.68 -24.57
N LYS A 111 12.78 -20.78 -23.72
CA LYS A 111 14.01 -20.01 -23.93
C LYS A 111 15.20 -20.54 -23.10
N GLY A 112 15.13 -21.79 -22.64
CA GLY A 112 16.17 -22.47 -21.87
C GLY A 112 15.91 -22.50 -20.35
N GLN A 113 16.90 -23.00 -19.61
CA GLN A 113 16.88 -23.10 -18.14
C GLN A 113 17.38 -21.82 -17.48
N TRP A 114 16.69 -21.39 -16.43
CA TRP A 114 17.00 -20.16 -15.68
C TRP A 114 17.01 -20.41 -14.19
N VAL A 115 17.93 -19.73 -13.49
CA VAL A 115 17.90 -19.68 -12.03
C VAL A 115 16.79 -18.73 -11.60
N VAL A 116 16.00 -19.15 -10.60
CA VAL A 116 14.99 -18.32 -9.96
C VAL A 116 15.12 -18.42 -8.45
N TYR A 117 14.76 -17.34 -7.77
CA TYR A 117 14.53 -17.32 -6.33
C TYR A 117 13.08 -16.97 -6.08
N ARG A 118 12.41 -17.78 -5.24
CA ARG A 118 11.04 -17.55 -4.79
C ARG A 118 11.06 -17.23 -3.31
N GLY A 119 10.45 -16.12 -2.95
CA GLY A 119 10.37 -15.67 -1.58
C GLY A 119 8.99 -15.12 -1.26
N VAL A 120 8.81 -14.73 0.00
CA VAL A 120 7.59 -14.09 0.48
C VAL A 120 7.97 -12.73 1.07
N GLU A 121 7.37 -11.67 0.54
CA GLU A 121 7.38 -10.36 1.16
C GLU A 121 6.33 -10.37 2.28
N THR A 122 6.79 -10.42 3.53
CA THR A 122 5.92 -10.47 4.70
C THR A 122 5.03 -9.23 4.79
N GLY A 123 3.77 -9.44 5.11
CA GLY A 123 2.79 -8.40 5.38
C GLY A 123 3.24 -7.41 6.46
N ARG A 124 2.80 -6.16 6.33
CA ARG A 124 3.09 -5.10 7.31
C ARG A 124 1.92 -4.92 8.27
N PRO A 125 2.16 -4.52 9.54
CA PRO A 125 1.08 -4.22 10.48
C PRO A 125 0.16 -3.11 9.98
N ALA A 126 -1.15 -3.25 10.19
CA ALA A 126 -2.15 -2.25 9.81
C ALA A 126 -1.84 -0.86 10.37
N ARG A 127 -1.36 -0.78 11.62
CA ARG A 127 -0.95 0.48 12.28
C ARG A 127 0.16 1.25 11.56
N GLU A 128 0.97 0.58 10.74
CA GLU A 128 2.03 1.19 9.94
C GLU A 128 1.52 1.59 8.55
N ILE A 129 0.56 0.82 8.01
CA ILE A 129 -0.04 1.05 6.68
C ILE A 129 -1.05 2.20 6.71
N LEU A 130 -1.92 2.24 7.72
CA LEU A 130 -3.05 3.17 7.78
C LEU A 130 -2.66 4.66 7.69
N PRO A 131 -1.56 5.14 8.30
CA PRO A 131 -1.10 6.52 8.10
C PRO A 131 -0.76 6.85 6.64
N GLU A 132 -0.12 5.91 5.92
CA GLU A 132 0.22 6.06 4.50
C GLU A 132 -1.04 6.07 3.63
N VAL A 133 -2.01 5.20 3.94
CA VAL A 133 -3.32 5.17 3.30
C VAL A 133 -4.04 6.49 3.50
N CYS A 134 -4.20 6.96 4.73
CA CYS A 134 -4.91 8.21 5.03
C CYS A 134 -4.27 9.40 4.32
N SER A 135 -2.93 9.52 4.38
CA SER A 135 -2.20 10.60 3.71
C SER A 135 -2.41 10.57 2.19
N SER A 136 -2.35 9.38 1.59
CA SER A 136 -2.56 9.18 0.15
C SER A 136 -3.99 9.50 -0.28
N VAL A 137 -4.98 9.10 0.53
CA VAL A 137 -6.39 9.40 0.26
C VAL A 137 -6.62 10.91 0.29
N ILE A 138 -6.17 11.61 1.33
CA ILE A 138 -6.34 13.07 1.43
C ILE A 138 -5.65 13.80 0.28
N GLY A 139 -4.42 13.40 -0.06
CA GLY A 139 -3.69 13.98 -1.20
C GLY A 139 -4.27 13.62 -2.57
N GLY A 140 -5.07 12.55 -2.67
CA GLY A 140 -5.70 12.08 -3.90
C GLY A 140 -7.06 12.71 -4.21
N LEU A 141 -7.65 13.46 -3.28
CA LEU A 141 -8.94 14.10 -3.50
C LEU A 141 -8.84 15.15 -4.63
N ALA A 142 -9.71 15.04 -5.63
CA ALA A 142 -9.87 16.03 -6.68
C ALA A 142 -10.65 17.23 -6.13
N LEU A 143 -9.91 18.15 -5.53
CA LEU A 143 -10.43 19.33 -4.87
C LEU A 143 -10.57 20.49 -5.85
N SER A 144 -11.76 21.11 -5.89
CA SER A 144 -11.92 22.38 -6.62
C SER A 144 -11.29 23.52 -5.82
N LYS A 145 -10.36 24.26 -6.44
CA LYS A 145 -9.66 25.40 -5.82
C LYS A 145 -8.93 25.05 -4.51
N PRO A 146 -7.94 24.14 -4.54
CA PRO A 146 -7.12 23.87 -3.37
C PRO A 146 -6.42 25.16 -2.91
N MET A 147 -6.31 25.32 -1.58
CA MET A 147 -5.59 26.44 -0.97
C MET A 147 -4.43 25.89 -0.16
N ARG A 148 -3.31 26.62 -0.17
CA ARG A 148 -2.21 26.42 0.76
C ARG A 148 -2.43 27.30 1.98
N TRP A 149 -2.17 26.76 3.15
CA TRP A 149 -2.42 27.45 4.42
C TRP A 149 -1.11 27.74 5.14
N GLY A 150 -0.92 29.00 5.56
CA GLY A 150 0.30 29.45 6.22
C GLY A 150 1.55 29.26 5.34
N ASN A 151 2.61 28.73 5.94
CA ASN A 151 3.86 28.39 5.25
C ASN A 151 3.90 26.91 4.79
N GLY A 152 2.78 26.19 4.92
CA GLY A 152 2.67 24.78 4.53
C GLY A 152 2.60 24.60 3.02
N ARG A 153 2.97 23.40 2.56
CA ARG A 153 2.82 23.00 1.13
C ARG A 153 1.56 22.18 0.88
N ASP A 154 0.91 21.72 1.94
CA ASP A 154 -0.30 20.91 1.85
C ASP A 154 -1.47 21.73 1.32
N GLU A 155 -2.25 21.09 0.46
CA GLU A 155 -3.32 21.70 -0.31
C GLU A 155 -4.67 21.10 0.09
N PHE A 156 -5.56 21.93 0.64
CA PHE A 156 -6.92 21.55 1.01
C PHE A 156 -7.87 22.75 0.78
N PRO A 157 -9.16 22.58 0.44
CA PRO A 157 -10.01 23.69 -0.01
C PRO A 157 -10.34 24.68 1.11
N ARG A 158 -10.20 24.22 2.36
CA ARG A 158 -10.57 24.91 3.59
C ARG A 158 -9.52 24.65 4.67
N PRO A 159 -9.39 25.52 5.70
CA PRO A 159 -8.53 25.22 6.83
C PRO A 159 -8.96 23.90 7.49
N VAL A 160 -7.99 23.03 7.73
CA VAL A 160 -8.15 21.82 8.55
C VAL A 160 -7.95 22.21 10.00
N HIS A 161 -8.84 21.73 10.87
CA HIS A 161 -8.80 22.00 12.31
C HIS A 161 -8.24 20.84 13.10
N TRP A 162 -8.57 19.61 12.69
CA TRP A 162 -8.19 18.43 13.45
C TRP A 162 -8.21 17.18 12.57
N ILE A 163 -7.45 16.18 13.02
CA ILE A 163 -7.44 14.82 12.48
C ILE A 163 -7.63 13.86 13.65
N LEU A 164 -8.53 12.89 13.48
CA LEU A 164 -8.68 11.74 14.35
C LEU A 164 -8.35 10.50 13.53
N ALA A 165 -7.55 9.60 14.09
CA ALA A 165 -7.29 8.28 13.54
C ALA A 165 -7.15 7.31 14.72
N MET A 166 -8.02 6.31 14.80
CA MET A 166 -8.01 5.33 15.88
C MET A 166 -8.19 3.91 15.34
N ILE A 167 -7.40 2.98 15.87
CA ILE A 167 -7.53 1.54 15.67
C ILE A 167 -7.61 0.87 17.05
N ASP A 168 -8.45 -0.15 17.19
CA ASP A 168 -8.64 -0.88 18.46
C ASP A 168 -7.60 -1.97 18.73
#